data_AF-A0A7S0AAY0-F1
#
_entry.id   AF-A0A7S0AAY0-F1
#
_cell.length_a   1.000
_cell.length_b   1.000
_cell.length_c   1.000
_cell.angle_alpha   90.00
_cell.angle_beta   90.00
_cell.angle_gamma   90.00
#
_symmetry.space_group_name_H-M   'P 1'
#
loop_
_entity.id
_entity.type
_entity.pdbx_description
1 polymer ?
#
loop_
_entity_poly.entity_id
_entity_poly.type
_entity_poly.pdbx_seq_one_letter_code
_entity_poly.pdbx_strand_id
1 'polypeptide(L)'
;LTGSLEFSAGGVTRAQAEAAAVAALAASFNVSPDALRTFPAEAPGSRRLFGKDASVCTKNLPVGLGIDASSCIGRRKGETCTPKCLFGFMVAISRVAMIVCGPDGAFSSSNLKCNRMACPDLSSVSLNFHNSAVEHTCQGVVLGQHCVAFCADGYDTVGGPASLTCSLTPQSSGFVDENGHLVSSPPSCTGRQCTNLPERLGVTHDCKGKVTGETCSAIHAPGFTYALGSGMTTLTCGSNGVFSGDLPVVTPPHCGDLSSGMGVHHTCRDKNINTICWAYCVPPYSGAMAKYTCTFADGAASYVPVGSPVSCACTGTGCSARRLRAVTPVPQKLAAACNASAALVGLHAQGVTHNCLGTSDGDACLVECVQGYAMREGPFIYRCSGNKLLGTGQPMCNPVPCTVGFPYGAGVTHNCHNIGTGSTCVATCSAGYSYAAGLAQHVFTCRATGELSGTNPVCRPLPCRALVLPEDTYVHNCKGVATDGNCTVWCAVPPEGGPAVAHLACRASGELEGQLP
;
A
#
# COMPACT_ATOMS: atom_id res chain seq x y z
N LEU A 1 -5.52 -51.73 28.51
CA LEU A 1 -6.77 -51.08 28.95
C LEU A 1 -7.51 -50.64 27.68
N THR A 2 -7.80 -51.51 26.71
CA THR A 2 -8.86 -52.55 26.72
C THR A 2 -10.16 -52.05 27.33
N GLY A 3 -11.14 -51.78 26.47
CA GLY A 3 -12.49 -51.36 26.81
C GLY A 3 -13.37 -51.35 25.56
N SER A 4 -13.59 -52.53 24.99
CA SER A 4 -14.60 -52.78 23.97
C SER A 4 -15.99 -52.68 24.58
N LEU A 5 -16.91 -51.96 23.92
CA LEU A 5 -18.34 -52.10 24.13
C LEU A 5 -19.02 -52.23 22.77
N GLU A 6 -19.44 -53.46 22.47
CA GLU A 6 -20.40 -53.82 21.44
C GLU A 6 -21.76 -53.19 21.76
N PHE A 7 -22.46 -52.65 20.76
CA PHE A 7 -23.92 -52.54 20.81
C PHE A 7 -24.55 -52.88 19.47
N SER A 8 -25.52 -53.78 19.57
CA SER A 8 -26.23 -54.50 18.54
C SER A 8 -27.07 -53.59 17.62
N ALA A 9 -27.15 -54.00 16.35
CA ALA A 9 -28.03 -53.45 15.34
C ALA A 9 -29.51 -53.76 15.66
N GLY A 10 -30.31 -52.70 15.84
CA GLY A 10 -31.77 -52.76 15.84
C GLY A 10 -32.31 -51.81 14.76
N GLY A 11 -32.80 -52.37 13.65
CA GLY A 11 -33.36 -51.60 12.54
C GLY A 11 -34.67 -50.90 12.93
N VAL A 12 -34.66 -49.57 12.89
CA VAL A 12 -35.87 -48.75 12.95
C VAL A 12 -36.32 -48.48 11.52
N THR A 13 -37.54 -48.87 11.18
CA THR A 13 -38.09 -48.60 9.85
C THR A 13 -38.49 -47.12 9.71
N ARG A 14 -38.44 -46.59 8.49
CA ARG A 14 -38.80 -45.19 8.13
C ARG A 14 -40.17 -44.76 8.66
N ALA A 15 -41.11 -45.70 8.83
CA ALA A 15 -42.44 -45.45 9.40
C ALA A 15 -42.44 -45.20 10.93
N GLN A 16 -41.45 -45.71 11.67
CA GLN A 16 -41.36 -45.51 13.13
C GLN A 16 -40.64 -44.21 13.50
N ALA A 17 -39.75 -43.70 12.65
CA ALA A 17 -39.14 -42.37 12.83
C ALA A 17 -40.12 -41.22 12.52
N GLU A 18 -41.00 -41.40 11.52
CA GLU A 18 -42.04 -40.43 11.19
C GLU A 18 -43.13 -40.30 12.28
N ALA A 19 -43.44 -41.38 13.01
CA ALA A 19 -44.38 -41.34 14.14
C ALA A 19 -43.83 -40.59 15.38
N ALA A 20 -42.51 -40.61 15.62
CA ALA A 20 -41.89 -39.91 16.74
C ALA A 20 -41.72 -38.40 16.47
N ALA A 21 -41.50 -37.97 15.22
CA ALA A 21 -41.40 -36.57 14.86
C ALA A 21 -42.75 -35.82 14.91
N VAL A 22 -43.85 -36.52 14.57
CA VAL A 22 -45.21 -35.95 14.66
C VAL A 22 -45.69 -35.83 16.11
N ALA A 23 -45.26 -36.74 17.00
CA ALA A 23 -45.59 -36.68 18.43
C ALA A 23 -44.85 -35.55 19.19
N ALA A 24 -43.65 -35.15 18.73
CA ALA A 24 -42.90 -34.04 19.33
C ALA A 24 -43.42 -32.66 18.92
N LEU A 25 -44.00 -32.53 17.71
CA LEU A 25 -44.59 -31.27 17.22
C LEU A 25 -45.98 -30.96 17.80
N ALA A 26 -46.71 -31.97 18.30
CA ALA A 26 -48.01 -31.79 18.94
C ALA A 26 -47.93 -31.26 20.39
N ALA A 27 -46.75 -31.24 21.01
CA ALA A 27 -46.57 -30.80 22.40
C ALA A 27 -46.25 -29.29 22.57
N SER A 28 -46.14 -28.52 21.47
CA SER A 28 -45.81 -27.07 21.53
C SER A 28 -46.99 -26.13 21.25
N PHE A 29 -48.11 -26.64 20.76
CA PHE A 29 -49.31 -25.86 20.46
C PHE A 29 -50.50 -26.41 21.24
N ASN A 30 -50.73 -25.80 22.39
CA ASN A 30 -51.77 -26.12 23.38
C ASN A 30 -53.19 -26.09 22.76
N VAL A 31 -53.67 -27.19 22.18
CA VAL A 31 -55.02 -27.34 21.63
C VAL A 31 -55.61 -28.69 22.03
N SER A 32 -56.77 -28.67 22.69
CA SER A 32 -57.48 -29.85 23.20
C SER A 32 -58.19 -30.63 22.07
N PRO A 33 -58.20 -31.99 22.09
CA PRO A 33 -58.81 -32.80 21.05
C PRO A 33 -60.22 -33.24 21.46
N ASP A 34 -61.26 -32.56 20.97
CA ASP A 34 -62.63 -33.11 21.01
C ASP A 34 -63.49 -32.43 19.93
N ALA A 35 -63.75 -33.17 18.85
CA ALA A 35 -64.94 -33.07 17.98
C ALA A 35 -64.67 -33.67 16.59
N LEU A 36 -64.47 -34.99 16.52
CA LEU A 36 -64.71 -35.76 15.29
C LEU A 36 -65.46 -37.03 15.65
N ARG A 37 -66.80 -36.92 15.67
CA ARG A 37 -67.80 -37.93 15.27
C ARG A 37 -69.14 -37.65 15.96
N THR A 38 -70.15 -37.33 15.17
CA THR A 38 -71.48 -37.96 15.24
C THR A 38 -72.36 -37.37 14.12
N PHE A 39 -72.74 -38.22 13.18
CA PHE A 39 -73.87 -37.95 12.28
C PHE A 39 -75.17 -38.16 13.08
N PRO A 40 -76.21 -37.37 12.77
CA PRO A 40 -77.54 -37.97 12.66
C PRO A 40 -78.21 -37.62 11.31
N ALA A 41 -79.06 -38.56 10.90
CA ALA A 41 -79.89 -38.54 9.70
C ALA A 41 -81.26 -37.87 9.96
N GLU A 42 -82.02 -37.70 8.86
CA GLU A 42 -83.42 -37.25 8.70
C GLU A 42 -83.66 -35.72 8.73
N ALA A 43 -84.49 -35.09 7.90
CA ALA A 43 -85.48 -35.53 6.91
C ALA A 43 -85.84 -34.35 5.95
N PRO A 44 -86.66 -34.56 4.90
CA PRO A 44 -86.65 -33.77 3.67
C PRO A 44 -87.69 -32.62 3.65
N GLY A 45 -87.43 -31.61 2.82
CA GLY A 45 -88.49 -30.75 2.31
C GLY A 45 -88.13 -29.28 2.19
N SER A 46 -87.71 -28.86 1.00
CA SER A 46 -88.33 -27.74 0.29
C SER A 46 -87.69 -27.55 -1.07
N ARG A 47 -88.43 -27.92 -2.11
CA ARG A 47 -88.19 -27.48 -3.48
C ARG A 47 -88.18 -25.95 -3.49
N ARG A 48 -87.03 -25.35 -3.79
CA ARG A 48 -87.00 -24.08 -4.54
C ARG A 48 -86.23 -24.31 -5.83
N LEU A 49 -87.04 -24.18 -6.88
CA LEU A 49 -86.78 -24.05 -8.30
C LEU A 49 -85.36 -23.60 -8.68
N PHE A 50 -84.80 -24.39 -9.61
CA PHE A 50 -83.66 -24.11 -10.46
C PHE A 50 -83.55 -22.64 -10.90
N GLY A 51 -82.42 -22.02 -10.54
CA GLY A 51 -81.83 -20.88 -11.24
C GLY A 51 -80.49 -21.32 -11.82
N LYS A 52 -80.42 -21.35 -13.15
CA LYS A 52 -79.29 -21.72 -14.02
C LYS A 52 -77.91 -21.25 -13.55
N ASP A 53 -76.94 -22.15 -13.65
CA ASP A 53 -75.48 -21.95 -13.80
C ASP A 53 -74.96 -20.57 -13.38
N ALA A 54 -74.53 -20.45 -12.12
CA ALA A 54 -73.59 -19.39 -11.76
C ALA A 54 -72.24 -19.71 -12.44
N SER A 55 -72.06 -19.20 -13.66
CA SER A 55 -70.83 -19.32 -14.42
C SER A 55 -69.65 -18.81 -13.59
N VAL A 56 -68.72 -19.70 -13.23
CA VAL A 56 -67.44 -19.34 -12.60
C VAL A 56 -66.64 -18.50 -13.60
N CYS A 57 -66.04 -17.40 -13.15
CA CYS A 57 -65.18 -16.61 -14.01
C CYS A 57 -63.86 -17.35 -14.27
N THR A 58 -63.58 -17.67 -15.54
CA THR A 58 -62.33 -18.32 -15.97
C THR A 58 -61.58 -17.50 -17.04
N LYS A 59 -62.22 -16.46 -17.61
CA LYS A 59 -61.63 -15.61 -18.64
C LYS A 59 -61.02 -14.35 -18.02
N ASN A 60 -59.92 -13.87 -18.62
CA ASN A 60 -59.18 -12.67 -18.19
C ASN A 60 -58.67 -12.70 -16.75
N LEU A 61 -58.28 -13.88 -16.25
CA LEU A 61 -57.58 -13.99 -14.97
C LEU A 61 -56.32 -13.12 -15.01
N PRO A 62 -56.06 -12.27 -14.00
CA PRO A 62 -54.87 -11.44 -13.98
C PRO A 62 -53.63 -12.33 -13.90
N VAL A 63 -52.96 -12.49 -15.04
CA VAL A 63 -51.71 -13.24 -15.19
C VAL A 63 -50.61 -12.26 -15.54
N GLY A 64 -49.46 -12.40 -14.88
CA GLY A 64 -48.31 -11.51 -15.06
C GLY A 64 -47.20 -11.88 -14.10
N LEU A 65 -45.98 -11.43 -14.39
CA LEU A 65 -44.81 -11.68 -13.55
C LEU A 65 -45.06 -11.15 -12.14
N GLY A 66 -44.96 -12.03 -11.13
CA GLY A 66 -45.10 -11.62 -9.73
C GLY A 66 -46.52 -11.32 -9.27
N ILE A 67 -47.57 -11.72 -10.00
CA ILE A 67 -48.97 -11.53 -9.59
C ILE A 67 -49.51 -12.80 -8.91
N ASP A 68 -50.04 -12.64 -7.69
CA ASP A 68 -50.83 -13.65 -6.99
C ASP A 68 -52.32 -13.45 -7.25
N ALA A 69 -52.88 -14.33 -8.08
CA ALA A 69 -54.30 -14.38 -8.42
C ALA A 69 -55.07 -15.47 -7.65
N SER A 70 -54.48 -16.08 -6.61
CA SER A 70 -55.12 -17.15 -5.81
C SER A 70 -56.47 -16.73 -5.25
N SER A 71 -56.62 -15.45 -4.89
CA SER A 71 -57.87 -14.86 -4.39
C SER A 71 -58.99 -14.78 -5.45
N CYS A 72 -58.67 -14.94 -6.73
CA CYS A 72 -59.58 -14.89 -7.88
C CYS A 72 -60.02 -16.28 -8.36
N ILE A 73 -59.35 -17.36 -7.94
CA ILE A 73 -59.69 -18.73 -8.36
C ILE A 73 -61.02 -19.15 -7.72
N GLY A 74 -61.96 -19.63 -8.54
CA GLY A 74 -63.26 -20.14 -8.08
C GLY A 74 -64.34 -19.08 -7.82
N ARG A 75 -64.10 -17.81 -8.19
CA ARG A 75 -65.06 -16.72 -7.99
C ARG A 75 -66.25 -16.80 -8.94
N ARG A 76 -67.43 -16.45 -8.42
CA ARG A 76 -68.71 -16.47 -9.15
C ARG A 76 -69.14 -15.07 -9.58
N LYS A 77 -70.10 -15.01 -10.52
CA LYS A 77 -70.67 -13.75 -11.04
C LYS A 77 -71.03 -12.76 -9.93
N GLY A 78 -70.50 -11.55 -10.02
CA GLY A 78 -70.71 -10.48 -9.03
C GLY A 78 -69.73 -10.50 -7.84
N GLU A 79 -68.93 -11.55 -7.66
CA GLU A 79 -67.89 -11.58 -6.64
C GLU A 79 -66.67 -10.78 -7.07
N THR A 80 -66.01 -10.17 -6.09
CA THR A 80 -64.79 -9.39 -6.30
C THR A 80 -63.56 -10.15 -5.82
N CYS A 81 -62.44 -9.99 -6.51
CA CYS A 81 -61.14 -10.42 -6.03
C CYS A 81 -60.12 -9.28 -6.11
N THR A 82 -59.09 -9.38 -5.28
CA THR A 82 -58.01 -8.40 -5.20
C THR A 82 -56.70 -9.14 -5.44
N PRO A 83 -56.19 -9.19 -6.69
CA PRO A 83 -54.88 -9.75 -6.93
C PRO A 83 -53.83 -8.89 -6.22
N LYS A 84 -52.80 -9.54 -5.69
CA LYS A 84 -51.68 -8.90 -4.99
C LYS A 84 -50.39 -9.22 -5.71
N CYS A 85 -49.34 -8.44 -5.48
CA CYS A 85 -48.02 -8.87 -5.88
C CYS A 85 -47.55 -9.99 -4.93
N LEU A 86 -46.89 -11.00 -5.48
CA LEU A 86 -46.20 -12.04 -4.72
C LEU A 86 -45.10 -11.41 -3.85
N PHE A 87 -44.71 -12.11 -2.78
CA PHE A 87 -43.60 -11.70 -1.93
C PHE A 87 -42.33 -11.47 -2.77
N GLY A 88 -41.62 -10.37 -2.51
CA GLY A 88 -40.47 -9.95 -3.32
C GLY A 88 -40.80 -9.13 -4.58
N PHE A 89 -42.07 -8.85 -4.85
CA PHE A 89 -42.51 -7.93 -5.91
C PHE A 89 -43.25 -6.73 -5.32
N MET A 90 -42.99 -5.55 -5.88
CA MET A 90 -43.66 -4.31 -5.51
C MET A 90 -44.56 -3.82 -6.64
N VAL A 91 -45.60 -3.08 -6.27
CA VAL A 91 -46.57 -2.57 -7.22
C VAL A 91 -45.94 -1.44 -8.03
N ALA A 92 -45.75 -1.67 -9.34
CA ALA A 92 -45.13 -0.72 -10.26
C ALA A 92 -46.06 0.45 -10.60
N ILE A 93 -47.35 0.13 -10.74
CA ILE A 93 -48.45 1.07 -10.97
C ILE A 93 -49.67 0.49 -10.25
N SER A 94 -50.33 1.25 -9.39
CA SER A 94 -51.68 0.90 -8.93
C SER A 94 -52.57 2.10 -8.71
N ARG A 95 -53.79 1.94 -9.22
CA ARG A 95 -54.93 1.89 -8.31
C ARG A 95 -55.20 0.41 -8.07
N VAL A 96 -55.26 -0.07 -6.83
CA VAL A 96 -55.66 -1.44 -6.51
C VAL A 96 -57.13 -1.58 -6.93
N ALA A 97 -57.36 -1.94 -8.19
CA ALA A 97 -58.71 -2.11 -8.69
C ALA A 97 -59.21 -3.45 -8.17
N MET A 98 -60.19 -3.42 -7.26
CA MET A 98 -61.02 -4.61 -7.02
C MET A 98 -61.59 -5.05 -8.37
N ILE A 99 -61.30 -6.29 -8.75
CA ILE A 99 -61.71 -6.84 -10.03
C ILE A 99 -63.01 -7.59 -9.79
N VAL A 100 -64.02 -7.32 -10.61
CA VAL A 100 -65.34 -7.95 -10.48
C VAL A 100 -65.50 -9.03 -11.54
N CYS A 101 -66.05 -10.18 -11.15
CA CYS A 101 -66.47 -11.22 -12.08
C CYS A 101 -67.75 -10.77 -12.84
N GLY A 102 -67.60 -10.50 -14.13
CA GLY A 102 -68.64 -9.99 -15.01
C GLY A 102 -69.71 -11.03 -15.36
N PRO A 103 -70.86 -10.58 -15.93
CA PRO A 103 -71.95 -11.46 -16.35
C PRO A 103 -71.60 -12.40 -17.50
N ASP A 104 -70.50 -12.13 -18.20
CA ASP A 104 -69.93 -12.87 -19.33
C ASP A 104 -68.92 -13.96 -18.91
N GLY A 105 -68.68 -14.13 -17.61
CA GLY A 105 -67.69 -15.08 -17.08
C GLY A 105 -66.25 -14.59 -17.23
N ALA A 106 -66.04 -13.30 -17.50
CA ALA A 106 -64.72 -12.67 -17.55
C ALA A 106 -64.52 -11.71 -16.38
N PHE A 107 -63.27 -11.62 -15.90
CA PHE A 107 -62.87 -10.59 -14.94
C PHE A 107 -62.67 -9.23 -15.63
N SER A 108 -63.02 -8.14 -14.94
CA SER A 108 -62.74 -6.77 -15.41
C SER A 108 -61.23 -6.54 -15.62
N SER A 109 -60.85 -5.69 -16.59
CA SER A 109 -59.43 -5.46 -16.91
C SER A 109 -58.65 -4.92 -15.70
N SER A 110 -57.52 -5.55 -15.37
CA SER A 110 -56.56 -5.08 -14.37
C SER A 110 -55.32 -4.52 -15.04
N ASN A 111 -54.84 -3.38 -14.54
CA ASN A 111 -53.55 -2.81 -14.91
C ASN A 111 -52.47 -3.04 -13.84
N LEU A 112 -52.71 -3.96 -12.90
CA LEU A 112 -51.75 -4.31 -11.86
C LEU A 112 -50.47 -4.84 -12.51
N LYS A 113 -49.40 -4.06 -12.40
CA LYS A 113 -48.05 -4.48 -12.78
C LYS A 113 -47.22 -4.62 -11.53
N CYS A 114 -46.58 -5.76 -11.38
CA CYS A 114 -45.66 -6.05 -10.28
C CYS A 114 -44.23 -6.02 -10.83
N ASN A 115 -43.38 -5.17 -10.26
CA ASN A 115 -41.94 -5.13 -10.54
C ASN A 115 -41.18 -5.89 -9.46
N ARG A 116 -40.03 -6.47 -9.83
CA ARG A 116 -39.11 -7.09 -8.86
C ARG A 116 -38.65 -6.03 -7.86
N MET A 117 -38.68 -6.38 -6.57
CA MET A 117 -38.18 -5.51 -5.51
C MET A 117 -36.65 -5.49 -5.52
N ALA A 118 -36.05 -4.33 -5.25
CA ALA A 118 -34.61 -4.21 -5.05
C ALA A 118 -34.21 -4.82 -3.71
N CYS A 119 -33.09 -5.53 -3.68
CA CYS A 119 -32.50 -5.96 -2.42
C CYS A 119 -31.97 -4.76 -1.62
N PRO A 120 -31.92 -4.86 -0.28
CA PRO A 120 -31.20 -3.90 0.56
C PRO A 120 -29.73 -3.82 0.13
N ASP A 121 -29.03 -2.74 0.49
CA ASP A 121 -27.59 -2.68 0.27
C ASP A 121 -26.89 -3.80 1.08
N LEU A 122 -25.90 -4.46 0.49
CA LEU A 122 -25.19 -5.58 1.12
C LEU A 122 -24.53 -5.15 2.43
N SER A 123 -24.10 -3.88 2.49
CA SER A 123 -23.58 -3.21 3.69
C SER A 123 -24.58 -3.16 4.87
N SER A 124 -25.88 -3.16 4.59
CA SER A 124 -26.96 -3.14 5.59
C SER A 124 -27.37 -4.54 6.05
N VAL A 125 -26.97 -5.57 5.31
CA VAL A 125 -27.31 -6.98 5.56
C VAL A 125 -26.36 -7.61 6.56
N SER A 126 -25.07 -7.27 6.50
CA SER A 126 -24.07 -7.74 7.45
C SER A 126 -22.92 -6.75 7.59
N LEU A 127 -22.57 -6.41 8.84
CA LEU A 127 -21.46 -5.50 9.18
C LEU A 127 -20.10 -6.02 8.67
N ASN A 128 -19.98 -7.32 8.37
CA ASN A 128 -18.73 -7.93 7.91
C ASN A 128 -18.36 -7.53 6.47
N PHE A 129 -19.32 -7.02 5.68
CA PHE A 129 -19.07 -6.49 4.34
C PHE A 129 -18.75 -4.98 4.33
N HIS A 130 -18.71 -4.35 5.51
CA HIS A 130 -18.36 -2.93 5.68
C HIS A 130 -16.91 -2.79 6.16
N ASN A 131 -15.94 -3.37 5.43
CA ASN A 131 -14.52 -3.19 5.68
C ASN A 131 -13.82 -2.59 4.45
N SER A 132 -12.70 -1.91 4.64
CA SER A 132 -11.96 -1.26 3.54
C SER A 132 -11.24 -2.24 2.60
N ALA A 133 -11.26 -3.53 2.92
CA ALA A 133 -10.62 -4.59 2.15
C ALA A 133 -11.60 -5.30 1.19
N VAL A 134 -12.91 -5.03 1.28
CA VAL A 134 -13.96 -5.72 0.53
C VAL A 134 -14.83 -4.70 -0.19
N GLU A 135 -15.01 -4.90 -1.49
CA GLU A 135 -15.91 -4.14 -2.37
C GLU A 135 -16.97 -5.08 -2.98
N HIS A 136 -18.06 -4.52 -3.51
CA HIS A 136 -19.14 -5.32 -4.10
C HIS A 136 -19.92 -4.61 -5.20
N THR A 137 -20.51 -5.38 -6.11
CA THR A 137 -21.44 -4.88 -7.17
C THR A 137 -22.92 -4.97 -6.77
N CYS A 138 -23.23 -5.27 -5.51
CA CYS A 138 -24.59 -5.59 -5.06
C CYS A 138 -25.55 -4.40 -4.90
N GLN A 139 -25.11 -3.18 -5.21
CA GLN A 139 -25.93 -1.98 -5.07
C GLN A 139 -27.00 -1.93 -6.17
N GLY A 140 -28.29 -1.87 -5.79
CA GLY A 140 -29.41 -1.72 -6.72
C GLY A 140 -29.85 -3.00 -7.45
N VAL A 141 -29.34 -4.15 -7.02
CA VAL A 141 -29.69 -5.48 -7.57
C VAL A 141 -31.14 -5.83 -7.22
N VAL A 142 -31.91 -6.34 -8.19
CA VAL A 142 -33.32 -6.74 -7.98
C VAL A 142 -33.48 -8.25 -7.81
N LEU A 143 -34.62 -8.68 -7.27
CA LEU A 143 -34.93 -10.08 -6.96
C LEU A 143 -34.52 -11.04 -8.10
N GLY A 144 -33.67 -12.01 -7.80
CA GLY A 144 -33.19 -13.03 -8.75
C GLY A 144 -32.02 -12.60 -9.64
N GLN A 145 -31.46 -11.40 -9.45
CA GLN A 145 -30.18 -11.03 -10.05
C GLN A 145 -29.01 -11.44 -9.17
N HIS A 146 -27.85 -11.62 -9.80
CA HIS A 146 -26.59 -11.99 -9.16
C HIS A 146 -25.69 -10.76 -9.00
N CYS A 147 -24.88 -10.77 -7.96
CA CYS A 147 -23.81 -9.81 -7.74
C CYS A 147 -22.63 -10.50 -7.04
N VAL A 148 -21.50 -9.81 -6.97
CA VAL A 148 -20.27 -10.37 -6.41
C VAL A 148 -19.68 -9.43 -5.37
N ALA A 149 -19.13 -10.02 -4.32
CA ALA A 149 -18.25 -9.35 -3.37
C ALA A 149 -16.81 -9.83 -3.58
N PHE A 150 -15.86 -8.89 -3.64
CA PHE A 150 -14.47 -9.11 -3.99
C PHE A 150 -13.54 -8.25 -3.13
N CYS A 151 -12.23 -8.50 -3.17
CA CYS A 151 -11.27 -7.71 -2.41
C CYS A 151 -10.97 -6.37 -3.10
N ALA A 152 -10.87 -5.30 -2.32
CA ALA A 152 -10.49 -3.98 -2.78
C ALA A 152 -9.07 -3.95 -3.36
N ASP A 153 -8.73 -2.87 -4.07
CA ASP A 153 -7.40 -2.68 -4.63
C ASP A 153 -6.29 -2.81 -3.57
N GLY A 154 -5.23 -3.56 -3.89
CA GLY A 154 -4.12 -3.84 -2.97
C GLY A 154 -4.37 -4.98 -2.00
N TYR A 155 -5.50 -5.69 -2.12
CA TYR A 155 -5.75 -6.93 -1.41
C TYR A 155 -5.80 -8.11 -2.40
N ASP A 156 -5.31 -9.27 -1.95
CA ASP A 156 -5.37 -10.53 -2.68
C ASP A 156 -6.50 -11.39 -2.10
N THR A 157 -7.28 -12.01 -2.99
CA THR A 157 -8.38 -12.91 -2.63
C THR A 157 -7.85 -14.32 -2.31
N VAL A 158 -8.08 -14.81 -1.10
CA VAL A 158 -7.86 -16.20 -0.71
C VAL A 158 -9.19 -16.94 -0.76
N GLY A 159 -9.31 -17.93 -1.65
CA GLY A 159 -10.53 -18.74 -1.80
C GLY A 159 -11.57 -18.20 -2.78
N GLY A 160 -11.23 -17.17 -3.55
CA GLY A 160 -12.09 -16.59 -4.59
C GLY A 160 -13.12 -15.57 -4.06
N PRO A 161 -13.81 -14.85 -4.96
CA PRO A 161 -14.84 -13.89 -4.60
C PRO A 161 -16.15 -14.60 -4.21
N ALA A 162 -16.98 -13.91 -3.42
CA ALA A 162 -18.27 -14.44 -3.01
C ALA A 162 -19.35 -14.07 -4.04
N SER A 163 -19.95 -15.09 -4.66
CA SER A 163 -21.11 -14.95 -5.56
C SER A 163 -22.41 -14.92 -4.75
N LEU A 164 -23.24 -13.91 -4.99
CA LEU A 164 -24.43 -13.61 -4.21
C LEU A 164 -25.65 -13.46 -5.12
N THR A 165 -26.77 -14.04 -4.72
CA THR A 165 -28.04 -13.89 -5.41
C THR A 165 -29.02 -13.10 -4.55
N CYS A 166 -29.64 -12.08 -5.12
CA CYS A 166 -30.68 -11.30 -4.45
C CYS A 166 -31.93 -12.18 -4.27
N SER A 167 -32.18 -12.58 -3.03
CA SER A 167 -33.29 -13.45 -2.64
C SER A 167 -34.00 -12.86 -1.43
N LEU A 168 -35.27 -12.50 -1.64
CA LEU A 168 -36.17 -12.01 -0.59
C LEU A 168 -37.03 -13.19 -0.16
N THR A 169 -36.56 -13.93 0.84
CA THR A 169 -37.35 -14.93 1.56
C THR A 169 -37.60 -14.45 2.99
N PRO A 170 -38.62 -14.94 3.70
CA PRO A 170 -38.85 -14.57 5.10
C PRO A 170 -37.66 -14.87 6.04
N GLN A 171 -36.72 -15.70 5.59
CA GLN A 171 -35.55 -16.15 6.33
C GLN A 171 -34.26 -15.44 5.88
N SER A 172 -34.27 -14.72 4.74
CA SER A 172 -33.11 -14.07 4.18
C SER A 172 -33.18 -12.55 4.30
N SER A 173 -32.10 -11.97 4.83
CA SER A 173 -31.91 -10.52 4.93
C SER A 173 -31.68 -9.82 3.58
N GLY A 174 -31.73 -10.56 2.46
CA GLY A 174 -31.66 -10.01 1.10
C GLY A 174 -30.77 -10.79 0.12
N PHE A 175 -29.71 -11.44 0.59
CA PHE A 175 -28.78 -12.18 -0.27
C PHE A 175 -28.53 -13.60 0.21
N VAL A 176 -28.36 -14.53 -0.74
CA VAL A 176 -28.00 -15.93 -0.50
C VAL A 176 -26.81 -16.33 -1.37
N ASP A 177 -26.04 -17.33 -0.92
CA ASP A 177 -24.94 -17.92 -1.69
C ASP A 177 -25.46 -18.86 -2.79
N GLU A 178 -24.55 -19.48 -3.54
CA GLU A 178 -24.86 -20.44 -4.61
C GLU A 178 -25.64 -21.68 -4.11
N ASN A 179 -25.55 -21.99 -2.82
CA ASN A 179 -26.24 -23.11 -2.18
C ASN A 179 -27.57 -22.67 -1.53
N GLY A 180 -27.96 -21.41 -1.66
CA GLY A 180 -29.17 -20.85 -1.03
C GLY A 180 -29.01 -20.59 0.47
N HIS A 181 -27.80 -20.64 1.03
CA HIS A 181 -27.54 -20.29 2.42
C HIS A 181 -27.41 -18.79 2.62
N LEU A 182 -27.72 -18.34 3.84
CA LEU A 182 -27.54 -16.95 4.24
C LEU A 182 -26.05 -16.62 4.29
N VAL A 183 -25.66 -15.58 3.54
CA VAL A 183 -24.25 -15.18 3.48
C VAL A 183 -23.89 -14.43 4.76
N SER A 184 -22.99 -15.01 5.54
CA SER A 184 -22.52 -14.44 6.82
C SER A 184 -21.06 -14.00 6.82
N SER A 185 -20.25 -14.48 5.87
CA SER A 185 -18.82 -14.19 5.78
C SER A 185 -18.41 -13.55 4.43
N PRO A 186 -17.64 -12.45 4.45
CA PRO A 186 -17.04 -11.86 3.24
C PRO A 186 -15.91 -12.73 2.68
N PRO A 187 -15.43 -12.47 1.44
CA PRO A 187 -14.22 -13.10 0.92
C PRO A 187 -13.01 -12.79 1.82
N SER A 188 -12.06 -13.74 1.89
CA SER A 188 -10.84 -13.56 2.68
C SER A 188 -9.85 -12.70 1.89
N CYS A 189 -9.63 -11.48 2.36
CA CYS A 189 -8.78 -10.48 1.71
C CYS A 189 -7.49 -10.28 2.50
N THR A 190 -6.35 -10.62 1.91
CA THR A 190 -5.03 -10.40 2.50
C THR A 190 -4.34 -9.24 1.81
N GLY A 191 -3.88 -8.23 2.56
CA GLY A 191 -3.20 -7.07 1.97
C GLY A 191 -1.89 -7.47 1.29
N ARG A 192 -1.57 -6.82 0.18
CA ARG A 192 -0.29 -7.02 -0.53
C ARG A 192 0.86 -6.46 0.29
N GLN A 193 1.97 -7.19 0.29
CA GLN A 193 3.18 -6.77 0.99
C GLN A 193 3.89 -5.64 0.22
N CYS A 194 4.25 -4.57 0.92
CA CYS A 194 5.07 -3.51 0.33
C CYS A 194 6.55 -3.94 0.26
N THR A 195 7.17 -3.86 -0.93
CA THR A 195 8.55 -4.33 -1.18
C THR A 195 9.57 -3.21 -1.42
N ASN A 196 9.13 -2.02 -1.85
CA ASN A 196 10.02 -0.87 -2.09
C ASN A 196 10.25 -0.08 -0.80
N LEU A 197 11.28 -0.47 -0.05
CA LEU A 197 11.69 0.19 1.19
C LEU A 197 12.50 1.46 0.88
N PRO A 198 12.15 2.62 1.48
CA PRO A 198 12.87 3.86 1.23
C PRO A 198 14.17 3.92 2.03
N GLU A 199 15.31 3.92 1.33
CA GLU A 199 16.64 3.93 1.95
C GLU A 199 17.24 5.34 2.00
N ARG A 200 17.60 5.79 3.20
CA ARG A 200 18.30 7.06 3.43
C ARG A 200 19.38 6.91 4.51
N LEU A 201 20.50 7.60 4.32
CA LEU A 201 21.60 7.55 5.28
C LEU A 201 21.13 8.07 6.64
N GLY A 202 21.39 7.29 7.69
CA GLY A 202 21.04 7.68 9.06
C GLY A 202 19.56 7.58 9.38
N VAL A 203 18.76 6.92 8.55
CA VAL A 203 17.34 6.62 8.81
C VAL A 203 17.17 5.12 8.97
N THR A 204 16.40 4.71 9.97
CA THR A 204 15.98 3.33 10.21
C THR A 204 14.46 3.26 10.27
N HIS A 205 13.89 2.14 9.84
CA HIS A 205 12.44 1.96 9.80
C HIS A 205 12.01 0.53 10.13
N ASP A 206 10.77 0.35 10.56
CA ASP A 206 10.13 -0.95 10.86
C ASP A 206 9.17 -1.42 9.74
N CYS A 207 9.38 -0.94 8.51
CA CYS A 207 8.53 -1.19 7.34
C CYS A 207 8.59 -2.62 6.77
N LYS A 208 9.52 -3.46 7.24
CA LYS A 208 9.69 -4.82 6.71
C LYS A 208 8.48 -5.68 7.04
N GLY A 209 7.82 -6.21 6.00
CA GLY A 209 6.69 -7.13 6.17
C GLY A 209 5.32 -6.46 6.27
N LYS A 210 5.25 -5.13 6.17
CA LYS A 210 3.97 -4.42 6.23
C LYS A 210 3.15 -4.65 4.95
N VAL A 211 1.84 -4.71 5.12
CA VAL A 211 0.86 -4.91 4.04
C VAL A 211 0.01 -3.67 3.79
N THR A 212 -0.74 -3.65 2.68
CA THR A 212 -1.62 -2.53 2.30
C THR A 212 -2.51 -2.07 3.45
N GLY A 213 -2.52 -0.75 3.67
CA GLY A 213 -3.25 -0.09 4.76
C GLY A 213 -2.48 0.00 6.07
N GLU A 214 -1.40 -0.76 6.25
CA GLU A 214 -0.54 -0.64 7.42
C GLU A 214 0.43 0.53 7.30
N THR A 215 0.82 1.06 8.46
CA THR A 215 1.82 2.10 8.58
C THR A 215 3.10 1.59 9.24
N CYS A 216 4.22 2.20 8.89
CA CYS A 216 5.50 2.03 9.56
C CYS A 216 6.10 3.39 9.93
N SER A 217 7.05 3.36 10.84
CA SER A 217 7.73 4.54 11.37
C SER A 217 9.14 4.62 10.83
N ALA A 218 9.52 5.80 10.34
CA ALA A 218 10.89 6.13 9.99
C ALA A 218 11.46 7.09 11.05
N ILE A 219 12.56 6.65 11.69
CA ILE A 219 13.28 7.39 12.73
C ILE A 219 14.75 7.53 12.35
N HIS A 220 15.47 8.41 13.05
CA HIS A 220 16.92 8.48 12.88
C HIS A 220 17.61 7.22 13.43
N ALA A 221 18.70 6.82 12.80
CA ALA A 221 19.59 5.77 13.29
C ALA A 221 20.32 6.23 14.56
N PRO A 222 20.86 5.29 15.37
CA PRO A 222 21.71 5.64 16.51
C PRO A 222 22.86 6.58 16.12
N GLY A 223 23.10 7.60 16.94
CA GLY A 223 24.06 8.65 16.67
C GLY A 223 23.48 9.84 15.90
N PHE A 224 22.61 9.63 14.91
CA PHE A 224 22.01 10.74 14.16
C PHE A 224 21.03 11.55 15.02
N THR A 225 20.78 12.79 14.62
CA THR A 225 19.78 13.68 15.22
C THR A 225 18.82 14.20 14.16
N TYR A 226 17.59 14.56 14.54
CA TYR A 226 16.69 15.25 13.61
C TYR A 226 17.22 16.65 13.28
N ALA A 227 17.13 17.04 12.01
CA ALA A 227 17.35 18.41 11.62
C ALA A 227 16.28 19.34 12.23
N LEU A 228 16.58 20.63 12.34
CA LEU A 228 15.63 21.65 12.79
C LEU A 228 14.31 21.59 11.99
N GLY A 229 13.19 21.35 12.69
CA GLY A 229 11.86 21.23 12.08
C GLY A 229 11.55 19.86 11.49
N SER A 230 12.46 18.88 11.58
CA SER A 230 12.18 17.48 11.24
C SER A 230 11.80 16.70 12.50
N GLY A 231 11.09 15.59 12.32
CA GLY A 231 10.76 14.65 13.37
C GLY A 231 10.57 13.24 12.79
N MET A 232 10.10 12.33 13.64
CA MET A 232 9.64 11.01 13.21
C MET A 232 8.55 11.15 12.15
N THR A 233 8.67 10.38 11.06
CA THR A 233 7.65 10.35 10.02
C THR A 233 6.99 8.98 9.93
N THR A 234 5.74 8.97 9.50
CA THR A 234 4.95 7.76 9.29
C THR A 234 4.81 7.54 7.79
N LEU A 235 5.14 6.33 7.35
CA LEU A 235 4.96 5.88 5.98
C LEU A 235 3.77 4.92 5.92
N THR A 236 2.94 5.04 4.89
CA THR A 236 1.75 4.21 4.70
C THR A 236 1.93 3.30 3.50
N CYS A 237 1.70 1.99 3.67
CA CYS A 237 1.70 1.05 2.56
C CYS A 237 0.44 1.23 1.72
N GLY A 238 0.60 1.71 0.48
CA GLY A 238 -0.50 1.93 -0.45
C GLY A 238 -1.05 0.64 -1.06
N SER A 239 -2.17 0.76 -1.78
CA SER A 239 -2.76 -0.36 -2.54
C SER A 239 -1.90 -0.83 -3.72
N ASN A 240 -0.97 0.02 -4.17
CA ASN A 240 0.03 -0.28 -5.19
C ASN A 240 1.26 -1.04 -4.67
N GLY A 241 1.28 -1.47 -3.40
CA GLY A 241 2.42 -2.19 -2.83
C GLY A 241 3.67 -1.33 -2.61
N VAL A 242 3.52 0.00 -2.53
CA VAL A 242 4.61 0.94 -2.25
C VAL A 242 4.29 1.82 -1.04
N PHE A 243 5.33 2.16 -0.26
CA PHE A 243 5.19 3.12 0.83
C PHE A 243 5.06 4.55 0.31
N SER A 244 4.05 5.26 0.81
CA SER A 244 3.84 6.68 0.60
C SER A 244 4.21 7.46 1.86
N GLY A 245 4.94 8.57 1.67
CA GLY A 245 5.37 9.48 2.72
C GLY A 245 6.82 9.94 2.54
N ASP A 246 7.17 11.02 3.24
CA ASP A 246 8.53 11.57 3.22
C ASP A 246 9.38 10.98 4.36
N LEU A 247 10.66 10.74 4.08
CA LEU A 247 11.62 10.33 5.09
C LEU A 247 12.06 11.52 5.96
N PRO A 248 12.35 11.30 7.25
CA PRO A 248 12.83 12.36 8.13
C PRO A 248 14.16 12.90 7.63
N VAL A 249 14.40 14.19 7.84
CA VAL A 249 15.69 14.82 7.59
C VAL A 249 16.54 14.68 8.83
N VAL A 250 17.65 13.96 8.69
CA VAL A 250 18.58 13.67 9.79
C VAL A 250 19.93 14.31 9.52
N THR A 251 20.57 14.77 10.58
CA THR A 251 21.91 15.33 10.57
C THR A 251 22.90 14.30 11.12
N PRO A 252 23.99 13.99 10.39
CA PRO A 252 25.03 13.12 10.90
C PRO A 252 25.77 13.80 12.07
N PRO A 253 26.27 13.02 13.05
CA PRO A 253 27.17 13.56 14.04
C PRO A 253 28.49 13.98 13.41
N HIS A 254 29.13 14.94 14.07
CA HIS A 254 30.44 15.45 13.73
C HIS A 254 31.38 15.26 14.91
N CYS A 255 32.64 14.97 14.61
CA CYS A 255 33.72 15.10 15.57
C CYS A 255 34.00 16.58 15.78
N GLY A 256 34.12 17.02 17.04
CA GLY A 256 34.65 18.34 17.37
C GLY A 256 36.11 18.50 16.94
N ASP A 257 36.75 19.63 17.25
CA ASP A 257 38.13 19.88 16.81
C ASP A 257 39.12 18.89 17.46
N LEU A 258 40.12 18.43 16.70
CA LEU A 258 41.13 17.50 17.21
C LEU A 258 41.99 18.20 18.28
N SER A 259 42.01 17.67 19.51
CA SER A 259 42.87 18.19 20.57
C SER A 259 44.35 17.90 20.26
N SER A 260 45.08 18.93 19.82
CA SER A 260 46.46 18.79 19.36
C SER A 260 47.47 19.51 20.27
N GLY A 261 48.62 18.87 20.50
CA GLY A 261 49.74 19.44 21.27
C GLY A 261 50.50 20.55 20.53
N MET A 262 51.51 21.13 21.17
CA MET A 262 52.35 22.18 20.56
C MET A 262 52.98 21.71 19.24
N GLY A 263 52.92 22.57 18.20
CA GLY A 263 53.56 22.30 16.92
C GLY A 263 52.78 21.41 15.96
N VAL A 264 51.54 21.05 16.30
CA VAL A 264 50.64 20.25 15.44
C VAL A 264 49.65 21.17 14.71
N HIS A 265 49.48 20.97 13.41
CA HIS A 265 48.34 21.47 12.63
C HIS A 265 47.52 20.30 12.10
N HIS A 266 46.24 20.51 11.80
CA HIS A 266 45.37 19.47 11.28
C HIS A 266 44.26 20.01 10.37
N THR A 267 43.63 19.11 9.61
CA THR A 267 42.41 19.36 8.84
C THR A 267 41.15 18.82 9.53
N CYS A 268 41.28 18.38 10.79
CA CYS A 268 40.27 17.68 11.58
C CYS A 268 39.20 18.57 12.25
N ARG A 269 38.71 19.63 11.58
CA ARG A 269 37.65 20.47 12.15
C ARG A 269 36.27 20.04 11.67
N ASP A 270 35.35 19.85 12.61
CA ASP A 270 33.91 19.58 12.39
C ASP A 270 33.63 18.54 11.30
N LYS A 271 34.38 17.44 11.33
CA LYS A 271 34.26 16.39 10.31
C LYS A 271 33.14 15.42 10.67
N ASN A 272 32.31 15.04 9.69
CA ASN A 272 31.27 14.03 9.88
C ASN A 272 31.86 12.65 10.21
N ILE A 273 31.09 11.78 10.86
CA ILE A 273 31.49 10.38 11.08
C ILE A 273 31.85 9.67 9.76
N ASN A 274 32.77 8.72 9.86
CA ASN A 274 33.35 7.92 8.77
C ASN A 274 34.14 8.74 7.76
N THR A 275 34.43 10.00 8.06
CA THR A 275 35.38 10.80 7.28
C THR A 275 36.77 10.73 7.88
N ILE A 276 37.76 11.04 7.05
CA ILE A 276 39.16 11.05 7.43
C ILE A 276 39.67 12.50 7.47
N CYS A 277 40.68 12.71 8.29
CA CYS A 277 41.43 13.95 8.33
C CYS A 277 42.88 13.65 8.70
N TRP A 278 43.73 14.66 8.60
CA TRP A 278 45.17 14.50 8.82
C TRP A 278 45.69 15.53 9.80
N ALA A 279 46.68 15.11 10.60
CA ALA A 279 47.45 15.98 11.46
C ALA A 279 48.94 15.85 11.11
N TYR A 280 49.65 16.98 11.13
CA TYR A 280 51.05 17.07 10.72
C TYR A 280 51.80 18.12 11.53
N CYS A 281 53.13 17.98 11.58
CA CYS A 281 54.00 18.88 12.33
C CYS A 281 54.34 20.12 11.51
N VAL A 282 54.24 21.29 12.14
CA VAL A 282 54.68 22.56 11.57
C VAL A 282 56.03 22.98 12.13
N PRO A 283 56.90 23.62 11.32
CA PRO A 283 58.20 24.12 11.81
C PRO A 283 58.06 25.00 13.06
N PRO A 284 59.01 24.94 14.03
CA PRO A 284 60.27 24.20 14.02
C PRO A 284 60.16 22.72 14.43
N TYR A 285 58.95 22.18 14.55
CA TYR A 285 58.71 20.79 14.93
C TYR A 285 58.80 19.88 13.71
N SER A 286 59.27 18.66 13.92
CA SER A 286 59.27 17.60 12.92
C SER A 286 58.75 16.30 13.51
N GLY A 287 58.18 15.48 12.63
CA GLY A 287 57.51 14.23 12.99
C GLY A 287 56.74 13.67 11.80
N ALA A 288 56.32 12.40 11.91
CA ALA A 288 55.48 11.79 10.91
C ALA A 288 54.05 12.35 11.00
N MET A 289 53.42 12.58 9.85
CA MET A 289 51.99 12.89 9.81
C MET A 289 51.16 11.67 10.21
N ALA A 290 49.99 11.91 10.81
CA ALA A 290 49.07 10.85 11.20
C ALA A 290 47.70 11.06 10.58
N LYS A 291 47.07 9.96 10.19
CA LYS A 291 45.70 9.90 9.70
C LYS A 291 44.76 9.67 10.88
N TYR A 292 43.67 10.41 10.93
CA TYR A 292 42.60 10.22 11.90
C TYR A 292 41.30 9.91 11.17
N THR A 293 40.49 9.04 11.75
CA THR A 293 39.13 8.74 11.29
C THR A 293 38.15 9.22 12.35
N CYS A 294 37.12 9.97 11.95
CA CYS A 294 36.03 10.32 12.84
C CYS A 294 35.11 9.11 13.01
N THR A 295 35.03 8.56 14.22
CA THR A 295 34.23 7.37 14.52
C THR A 295 33.21 7.67 15.61
N PHE A 296 32.08 6.95 15.58
CA PHE A 296 31.07 7.02 16.62
C PHE A 296 31.15 5.79 17.51
N ALA A 297 31.45 5.99 18.79
CA ALA A 297 31.51 4.96 19.80
C ALA A 297 30.93 5.49 21.11
N ASP A 298 30.26 4.64 21.89
CA ASP A 298 29.73 4.98 23.21
C ASP A 298 28.84 6.24 23.27
N GLY A 299 28.10 6.51 22.18
CA GLY A 299 27.20 7.66 22.08
C GLY A 299 27.88 8.99 21.72
N ALA A 300 29.19 9.00 21.45
CA ALA A 300 29.93 10.21 21.10
C ALA A 300 30.78 10.03 19.83
N ALA A 301 30.90 11.10 19.04
CA ALA A 301 31.81 11.15 17.90
C ALA A 301 33.20 11.62 18.36
N SER A 302 34.24 10.85 18.06
CA SER A 302 35.63 11.20 18.39
C SER A 302 36.60 10.73 17.32
N TYR A 303 37.77 11.37 17.26
CA TYR A 303 38.83 10.99 16.34
C TYR A 303 39.68 9.85 16.88
N VAL A 304 39.85 8.81 16.06
CA VAL A 304 40.74 7.69 16.35
C VAL A 304 41.90 7.71 15.35
N PRO A 305 43.17 7.67 15.81
CA PRO A 305 44.32 7.60 14.91
C PRO A 305 44.36 6.25 14.19
N VAL A 306 44.61 6.28 12.88
CA VAL A 306 44.90 5.09 12.08
C VAL A 306 46.40 4.82 12.20
N GLY A 307 46.77 4.05 13.22
CA GLY A 307 48.16 3.78 13.59
C GLY A 307 48.62 4.64 14.75
N SER A 308 49.86 5.13 14.69
CA SER A 308 50.40 5.99 15.75
C SER A 308 49.85 7.42 15.65
N PRO A 309 49.48 8.06 16.77
CA PRO A 309 49.07 9.46 16.77
C PRO A 309 50.21 10.37 16.34
N VAL A 310 49.87 11.57 15.86
CA VAL A 310 50.87 12.56 15.47
C VAL A 310 51.74 12.91 16.68
N SER A 311 53.06 12.85 16.51
CA SER A 311 54.02 13.22 17.55
C SER A 311 55.06 14.15 16.94
N CYS A 312 55.04 15.40 17.41
CA CYS A 312 55.90 16.46 16.92
C CYS A 312 57.02 16.73 17.92
N ALA A 313 58.23 16.32 17.57
CA ALA A 313 59.42 16.63 18.34
C ALA A 313 60.03 17.92 17.81
N CYS A 314 60.46 18.80 18.71
CA CYS A 314 61.22 19.95 18.24
C CYS A 314 62.65 19.55 17.91
N THR A 315 63.09 19.85 16.69
CA THR A 315 64.40 19.43 16.17
C THR A 315 65.33 20.60 15.87
N GLY A 316 65.07 21.80 16.42
CA GLY A 316 65.87 22.99 16.12
C GLY A 316 66.12 23.93 17.30
N THR A 317 67.04 24.89 17.09
CA THR A 317 67.41 25.96 18.05
C THR A 317 66.26 26.91 18.40
N GLY A 318 65.12 26.82 17.70
CA GLY A 318 63.90 27.60 17.94
C GLY A 318 63.05 27.14 19.14
N CYS A 319 63.39 26.04 19.81
CA CYS A 319 62.62 25.50 20.95
C CYS A 319 63.26 25.71 22.31
N SER A 320 64.30 26.54 22.38
CA SER A 320 64.81 26.98 23.67
C SER A 320 63.77 27.87 24.34
N ALA A 321 63.30 27.47 25.54
CA ALA A 321 62.59 28.36 26.44
C ALA A 321 63.38 29.66 26.55
N ARG A 322 62.81 30.75 26.05
CA ARG A 322 63.49 32.03 25.92
C ARG A 322 63.85 32.56 27.32
N ARG A 323 65.09 32.32 27.77
CA ARG A 323 65.83 33.34 28.51
C ARG A 323 66.02 34.49 27.54
N LEU A 324 65.45 35.65 27.87
CA LEU A 324 65.54 36.90 27.12
C LEU A 324 66.97 37.15 26.60
N ARG A 325 67.20 36.88 25.32
CA ARG A 325 68.26 37.53 24.54
C ARG A 325 67.66 38.11 23.27
N ALA A 326 68.24 39.24 22.88
CA ALA A 326 67.74 40.19 21.90
C ALA A 326 67.32 39.49 20.61
N VAL A 327 66.06 39.73 20.22
CA VAL A 327 65.53 39.39 18.90
C VAL A 327 66.19 40.35 17.93
N THR A 328 67.10 39.84 17.12
CA THR A 328 67.30 40.38 15.77
C THR A 328 65.93 40.27 15.06
N PRO A 329 65.48 41.31 14.33
CA PRO A 329 64.19 41.26 13.67
C PRO A 329 64.18 40.07 12.70
N VAL A 330 63.42 39.03 13.05
CA VAL A 330 62.98 38.01 12.11
C VAL A 330 62.27 38.79 10.99
N PRO A 331 62.63 38.59 9.71
CA PRO A 331 61.91 39.26 8.63
C PRO A 331 60.42 38.97 8.83
N GLN A 332 59.61 40.04 8.84
CA GLN A 332 58.16 39.92 8.95
C GLN A 332 57.70 38.91 7.92
N LYS A 333 57.31 37.72 8.37
CA LYS A 333 56.65 36.72 7.54
C LYS A 333 55.42 37.42 6.96
N LEU A 334 55.46 37.74 5.67
CA LEU A 334 54.30 38.28 4.97
C LEU A 334 53.22 37.18 5.00
N ALA A 335 52.14 37.46 5.72
CA ALA A 335 50.95 36.63 5.66
C ALA A 335 50.49 36.50 4.20
N ALA A 336 50.06 35.31 3.78
CA ALA A 336 49.61 35.03 2.42
C ALA A 336 50.69 35.10 1.30
N ALA A 337 51.98 35.01 1.65
CA ALA A 337 53.11 34.99 0.71
C ALA A 337 52.93 34.03 -0.48
N CYS A 338 52.28 32.88 -0.27
CA CYS A 338 52.17 31.82 -1.27
C CYS A 338 50.79 31.67 -1.94
N ASN A 339 49.80 32.52 -1.65
CA ASN A 339 48.42 32.35 -2.15
C ASN A 339 48.34 32.30 -3.69
N ALA A 340 49.09 33.16 -4.38
CA ALA A 340 49.10 33.23 -5.84
C ALA A 340 49.66 31.95 -6.49
N SER A 341 50.50 31.20 -5.77
CA SER A 341 51.12 29.97 -6.30
C SER A 341 50.23 28.73 -6.17
N ALA A 342 49.17 28.76 -5.37
CA ALA A 342 48.24 27.63 -5.22
C ALA A 342 47.53 27.27 -6.54
N ALA A 343 47.17 28.27 -7.34
CA ALA A 343 46.61 28.05 -8.68
C ALA A 343 47.63 27.46 -9.66
N LEU A 344 48.91 27.87 -9.54
CA LEU A 344 49.99 27.46 -10.43
C LEU A 344 50.43 26.01 -10.24
N VAL A 345 50.27 25.47 -9.03
CA VAL A 345 50.55 24.05 -8.70
C VAL A 345 49.32 23.14 -8.83
N GLY A 346 48.25 23.60 -9.48
CA GLY A 346 47.09 22.76 -9.81
C GLY A 346 46.18 22.43 -8.61
N LEU A 347 46.30 23.14 -7.49
CA LEU A 347 45.52 22.85 -6.27
C LEU A 347 44.03 23.20 -6.38
N HIS A 348 43.61 23.86 -7.48
CA HIS A 348 42.21 24.12 -7.83
C HIS A 348 41.55 23.01 -8.66
N ALA A 349 42.20 21.84 -8.81
CA ALA A 349 41.59 20.71 -9.50
C ALA A 349 40.31 20.23 -8.78
N GLN A 350 39.37 19.69 -9.55
CA GLN A 350 38.12 19.16 -9.02
C GLN A 350 38.38 18.05 -8.00
N GLY A 351 37.69 18.10 -6.86
CA GLY A 351 37.84 17.11 -5.81
C GLY A 351 39.06 17.30 -4.89
N VAL A 352 39.85 18.36 -5.07
CA VAL A 352 41.01 18.70 -4.22
C VAL A 352 40.65 19.81 -3.23
N THR A 353 41.15 19.72 -2.00
CA THR A 353 41.08 20.75 -0.97
C THR A 353 42.43 20.93 -0.28
N HIS A 354 42.68 22.12 0.24
CA HIS A 354 43.94 22.45 0.89
C HIS A 354 43.79 23.56 1.91
N ASN A 355 44.69 23.59 2.90
CA ASN A 355 44.81 24.69 3.86
C ASN A 355 46.00 25.62 3.54
N CYS A 356 46.47 25.63 2.29
CA CYS A 356 47.60 26.46 1.81
C CYS A 356 47.30 27.96 1.65
N LEU A 357 46.05 28.38 1.85
CA LEU A 357 45.69 29.80 1.80
C LEU A 357 46.13 30.48 3.10
N GLY A 358 46.85 31.59 2.97
CA GLY A 358 47.39 32.36 4.10
C GLY A 358 48.73 31.83 4.62
N THR A 359 49.27 30.75 4.05
CA THR A 359 50.55 30.17 4.48
C THR A 359 51.69 31.18 4.32
N SER A 360 52.41 31.41 5.42
CA SER A 360 53.55 32.34 5.42
C SER A 360 54.82 31.66 4.94
N ASP A 361 55.82 32.45 4.54
CA ASP A 361 57.10 31.92 4.09
C ASP A 361 57.75 31.03 5.17
N GLY A 362 58.22 29.84 4.77
CA GLY A 362 58.76 28.80 5.63
C GLY A 362 57.74 27.86 6.28
N ASP A 363 56.43 28.13 6.17
CA ASP A 363 55.39 27.27 6.74
C ASP A 363 54.96 26.15 5.77
N ALA A 364 54.29 25.15 6.32
CA ALA A 364 53.79 23.99 5.58
C ALA A 364 52.26 23.92 5.59
N CYS A 365 51.70 23.43 4.50
CA CYS A 365 50.27 23.19 4.34
C CYS A 365 50.02 21.81 3.74
N LEU A 366 48.80 21.32 3.90
CA LEU A 366 48.35 20.02 3.43
C LEU A 366 47.40 20.18 2.25
N VAL A 367 47.56 19.29 1.28
CA VAL A 367 46.68 19.10 0.14
C VAL A 367 46.10 17.68 0.20
N GLU A 368 44.78 17.59 0.14
CA GLU A 368 44.04 16.33 0.21
C GLU A 368 42.81 16.33 -0.72
N CYS A 369 42.10 15.20 -0.79
CA CYS A 369 40.84 15.13 -1.51
C CYS A 369 39.69 15.65 -0.63
N VAL A 370 38.72 16.33 -1.23
CA VAL A 370 37.48 16.71 -0.56
C VAL A 370 36.67 15.48 -0.17
N GLN A 371 35.73 15.65 0.75
CA GLN A 371 34.78 14.61 1.09
C GLN A 371 34.02 14.12 -0.16
N GLY A 372 33.81 12.80 -0.26
CA GLY A 372 33.20 12.15 -1.43
C GLY A 372 34.18 11.84 -2.56
N TYR A 373 35.48 12.11 -2.39
CA TYR A 373 36.51 11.69 -3.32
C TYR A 373 37.51 10.77 -2.61
N ALA A 374 37.78 9.62 -3.21
CA ALA A 374 38.76 8.66 -2.76
C ALA A 374 40.14 9.03 -3.30
N MET A 375 41.10 9.10 -2.38
CA MET A 375 42.50 9.35 -2.66
C MET A 375 43.22 8.02 -2.92
N ARG A 376 43.92 7.88 -4.05
CA ARG A 376 44.71 6.66 -4.34
C ARG A 376 46.11 6.67 -3.70
N GLU A 377 46.76 7.83 -3.71
CA GLU A 377 48.10 8.03 -3.14
C GLU A 377 48.08 9.27 -2.26
N GLY A 378 48.85 9.20 -1.16
CA GLY A 378 48.66 9.92 0.09
C GLY A 378 48.46 11.45 0.02
N PRO A 379 48.18 12.09 1.16
CA PRO A 379 48.08 13.54 1.20
C PRO A 379 49.48 14.14 0.97
N PHE A 380 49.52 15.31 0.35
CA PHE A 380 50.78 15.96 -0.02
C PHE A 380 51.00 17.18 0.87
N ILE A 381 52.19 17.26 1.47
CA ILE A 381 52.62 18.45 2.21
C ILE A 381 53.36 19.38 1.26
N TYR A 382 52.90 20.63 1.19
CA TYR A 382 53.55 21.70 0.46
C TYR A 382 54.22 22.66 1.44
N ARG A 383 55.39 23.18 1.08
CA ARG A 383 56.10 24.21 1.83
C ARG A 383 56.09 25.52 1.07
N CYS A 384 55.78 26.61 1.75
CA CYS A 384 55.92 27.95 1.19
C CYS A 384 57.38 28.38 1.27
N SER A 385 58.02 28.65 0.13
CA SER A 385 59.39 29.17 0.06
C SER A 385 59.52 30.17 -1.08
N GLY A 386 59.94 31.39 -0.74
CA GLY A 386 60.13 32.46 -1.73
C GLY A 386 58.85 32.81 -2.49
N ASN A 387 57.72 32.90 -1.78
CA ASN A 387 56.38 33.14 -2.34
C ASN A 387 55.87 32.05 -3.29
N LYS A 388 56.48 30.85 -3.28
CA LYS A 388 56.05 29.70 -4.08
C LYS A 388 55.77 28.49 -3.19
N LEU A 389 54.67 27.79 -3.46
CA LEU A 389 54.40 26.48 -2.89
C LEU A 389 55.27 25.42 -3.60
N LEU A 390 56.11 24.75 -2.82
CA LEU A 390 56.96 23.64 -3.26
C LEU A 390 56.41 22.34 -2.67
N GLY A 391 56.03 21.41 -3.54
CA GLY A 391 55.54 20.07 -3.16
C GLY A 391 55.90 19.05 -4.24
N THR A 392 55.89 17.77 -3.89
CA THR A 392 56.41 16.68 -4.72
C THR A 392 55.33 15.89 -5.47
N GLY A 393 54.05 16.31 -5.42
CA GLY A 393 52.96 15.63 -6.11
C GLY A 393 51.58 16.23 -5.85
N GLN A 394 50.58 15.74 -6.58
CA GLN A 394 49.18 16.15 -6.48
C GLN A 394 48.30 14.92 -6.23
N PRO A 395 47.29 14.99 -5.33
CA PRO A 395 46.45 13.84 -5.05
C PRO A 395 45.56 13.52 -6.26
N MET A 396 45.53 12.25 -6.66
CA MET A 396 44.52 11.72 -7.58
C MET A 396 43.24 11.44 -6.81
N CYS A 397 42.24 12.31 -7.01
CA CYS A 397 40.95 12.26 -6.34
C CYS A 397 39.89 11.69 -7.28
N ASN A 398 39.46 10.46 -7.03
CA ASN A 398 38.39 9.82 -7.80
C ASN A 398 37.04 9.96 -7.06
N PRO A 399 35.95 10.34 -7.75
CA PRO A 399 34.65 10.47 -7.10
C PRO A 399 34.18 9.11 -6.57
N VAL A 400 33.77 9.09 -5.30
CA VAL A 400 33.17 7.91 -4.65
C VAL A 400 31.72 7.79 -5.11
N PRO A 401 31.26 6.59 -5.53
CA PRO A 401 29.87 6.39 -5.93
C PRO A 401 28.92 6.47 -4.73
N CYS A 402 27.76 7.10 -4.94
CA CYS A 402 26.68 7.06 -3.96
C CYS A 402 26.05 5.67 -3.93
N THR A 403 25.77 5.17 -2.72
CA THR A 403 25.21 3.82 -2.50
C THR A 403 23.87 3.83 -1.77
N VAL A 404 23.34 5.01 -1.43
CA VAL A 404 22.07 5.20 -0.72
C VAL A 404 21.33 6.43 -1.26
N GLY A 405 20.05 6.58 -0.90
CA GLY A 405 19.21 7.69 -1.39
C GLY A 405 18.71 7.49 -2.81
N PHE A 406 18.65 6.24 -3.28
CA PHE A 406 18.13 5.94 -4.62
C PHE A 406 16.68 6.42 -4.77
N PRO A 407 16.30 6.92 -5.96
CA PRO A 407 14.92 7.30 -6.21
C PRO A 407 13.96 6.12 -6.00
N TYR A 408 12.85 6.37 -5.31
CA TYR A 408 11.85 5.35 -4.96
C TYR A 408 10.43 5.88 -5.20
N GLY A 409 9.48 4.96 -5.33
CA GLY A 409 8.07 5.28 -5.55
C GLY A 409 7.42 4.32 -6.56
N ALA A 410 6.09 4.30 -6.59
CA ALA A 410 5.35 3.46 -7.53
C ALA A 410 5.59 3.93 -8.97
N GLY A 411 5.96 3.01 -9.86
CA GLY A 411 6.30 3.34 -11.24
C GLY A 411 7.53 4.24 -11.41
N VAL A 412 8.36 4.43 -10.37
CA VAL A 412 9.60 5.21 -10.47
C VAL A 412 10.73 4.31 -10.94
N THR A 413 11.47 4.77 -11.95
CA THR A 413 12.68 4.12 -12.47
C THR A 413 13.80 5.14 -12.57
N HIS A 414 15.06 4.71 -12.50
CA HIS A 414 16.20 5.63 -12.51
C HIS A 414 17.48 5.02 -13.08
N ASN A 415 18.39 5.88 -13.53
CA ASN A 415 19.74 5.50 -13.95
C ASN A 415 20.83 5.83 -12.90
N CYS A 416 20.44 5.94 -11.63
CA CYS A 416 21.31 6.42 -10.54
C CYS A 416 22.36 5.44 -10.00
N HIS A 417 22.56 4.28 -10.62
CA HIS A 417 23.56 3.31 -10.17
C HIS A 417 24.99 3.77 -10.48
N ASN A 418 25.91 3.61 -9.52
CA ASN A 418 27.33 3.94 -9.65
C ASN A 418 27.63 5.41 -10.01
N ILE A 419 26.76 6.34 -9.60
CA ILE A 419 26.95 7.77 -9.83
C ILE A 419 27.94 8.32 -8.82
N GLY A 420 29.07 8.83 -9.31
CA GLY A 420 30.13 9.44 -8.50
C GLY A 420 29.74 10.78 -7.90
N THR A 421 30.38 11.15 -6.79
CA THR A 421 30.19 12.45 -6.12
C THR A 421 30.26 13.63 -7.10
N GLY A 422 29.26 14.51 -7.03
CA GLY A 422 29.11 15.68 -7.91
C GLY A 422 28.45 15.39 -9.26
N SER A 423 28.28 14.12 -9.63
CA SER A 423 27.54 13.72 -10.82
C SER A 423 26.04 13.66 -10.56
N THR A 424 25.27 13.71 -11.63
CA THR A 424 23.80 13.70 -11.59
C THR A 424 23.23 12.49 -12.33
N CYS A 425 22.06 12.05 -11.89
CA CYS A 425 21.24 11.05 -12.57
C CYS A 425 19.78 11.50 -12.59
N VAL A 426 18.93 10.75 -13.29
CA VAL A 426 17.53 11.11 -13.51
C VAL A 426 16.62 9.99 -13.06
N ALA A 427 15.54 10.36 -12.39
CA ALA A 427 14.41 9.51 -12.07
C ALA A 427 13.21 9.86 -12.97
N THR A 428 12.61 8.85 -13.56
CA THR A 428 11.51 8.94 -14.54
C THR A 428 10.38 7.98 -14.19
N CYS A 429 9.18 8.26 -14.67
CA CYS A 429 8.09 7.29 -14.62
C CYS A 429 8.32 6.18 -15.65
N SER A 430 8.13 4.92 -15.25
CA SER A 430 8.20 3.76 -16.11
C SER A 430 7.05 3.72 -17.12
N ALA A 431 7.14 2.81 -18.10
CA ALA A 431 6.01 2.50 -18.97
C ALA A 431 4.77 2.11 -18.14
N GLY A 432 3.59 2.53 -18.59
CA GLY A 432 2.34 2.38 -17.85
C GLY A 432 2.12 3.41 -16.74
N TYR A 433 3.03 4.37 -16.56
CA TYR A 433 2.87 5.46 -15.61
C TYR A 433 3.03 6.82 -16.29
N SER A 434 2.38 7.82 -15.72
CA SER A 434 2.49 9.23 -16.13
C SER A 434 2.90 10.10 -14.96
N TYR A 435 3.57 11.22 -15.24
CA TYR A 435 3.81 12.24 -14.23
C TYR A 435 2.49 12.80 -13.73
N ALA A 436 2.37 13.05 -12.43
CA ALA A 436 1.26 13.84 -11.91
C ALA A 436 1.22 15.22 -12.61
N ALA A 437 0.03 15.80 -12.74
CA ALA A 437 -0.18 17.01 -13.52
C ALA A 437 0.81 18.13 -13.13
N GLY A 438 1.57 18.63 -14.11
CA GLY A 438 2.55 19.70 -13.93
C GLY A 438 3.93 19.24 -13.43
N LEU A 439 4.16 17.95 -13.24
CA LEU A 439 5.47 17.38 -12.88
C LEU A 439 6.21 16.82 -14.11
N ALA A 440 7.51 16.59 -13.94
CA ALA A 440 8.39 16.04 -14.96
C ALA A 440 9.41 15.08 -14.32
N GLN A 441 10.38 14.61 -15.11
CA GLN A 441 11.53 13.89 -14.57
C GLN A 441 12.29 14.72 -13.53
N HIS A 442 12.82 14.07 -12.51
CA HIS A 442 13.58 14.72 -11.45
C HIS A 442 15.05 14.33 -11.52
N VAL A 443 15.92 15.31 -11.28
CA VAL A 443 17.37 15.13 -11.24
C VAL A 443 17.82 14.88 -9.80
N PHE A 444 18.65 13.86 -9.63
CA PHE A 444 19.32 13.54 -8.38
C PHE A 444 20.81 13.82 -8.51
N THR A 445 21.41 14.38 -7.46
CA THR A 445 22.84 14.70 -7.40
C THR A 445 23.50 13.86 -6.32
N CYS A 446 24.59 13.18 -6.65
CA CYS A 446 25.37 12.45 -5.66
C CYS A 446 26.16 13.44 -4.78
N ARG A 447 25.83 13.49 -3.50
CA ARG A 447 26.47 14.39 -2.53
C ARG A 447 27.77 13.76 -2.02
N ALA A 448 28.65 14.61 -1.48
CA ALA A 448 29.89 14.20 -0.82
C ALA A 448 29.67 13.22 0.36
N THR A 449 28.46 13.17 0.90
CA THR A 449 28.07 12.22 1.97
C THR A 449 27.90 10.78 1.48
N GLY A 450 27.93 10.53 0.16
CA GLY A 450 27.65 9.21 -0.42
C GLY A 450 26.15 8.93 -0.60
N GLU A 451 25.31 9.95 -0.43
CA GLU A 451 23.85 9.88 -0.62
C GLU A 451 23.43 10.68 -1.86
N LEU A 452 22.55 10.07 -2.66
CA LEU A 452 21.87 10.78 -3.74
C LEU A 452 20.81 11.71 -3.16
N SER A 453 20.81 12.95 -3.62
CA SER A 453 19.83 13.94 -3.21
C SER A 453 19.04 14.44 -4.39
N GLY A 454 17.72 14.34 -4.25
CA GLY A 454 16.73 14.83 -5.19
C GLY A 454 15.35 14.70 -4.56
N THR A 455 14.33 14.97 -5.36
CA THR A 455 12.93 14.74 -4.99
C THR A 455 12.39 13.64 -5.88
N ASN A 456 11.71 12.64 -5.32
CA ASN A 456 11.12 11.58 -6.12
C ASN A 456 10.01 12.15 -7.03
N PRO A 457 9.95 11.75 -8.31
CA PRO A 457 8.80 12.06 -9.15
C PRO A 457 7.55 11.37 -8.59
N VAL A 458 6.40 12.05 -8.69
CA VAL A 458 5.11 11.41 -8.40
C VAL A 458 4.56 10.82 -9.69
N CYS A 459 4.66 9.50 -9.80
CA CYS A 459 4.17 8.73 -10.93
C CYS A 459 2.77 8.16 -10.62
N ARG A 460 1.82 8.41 -11.52
CA ARG A 460 0.46 7.89 -11.45
C ARG A 460 0.28 6.78 -12.48
N PRO A 461 -0.27 5.62 -12.09
CA PRO A 461 -0.51 4.53 -13.03
C PRO A 461 -1.54 4.99 -14.07
N LEU A 462 -1.29 4.63 -15.33
CA LEU A 462 -2.19 4.92 -16.43
C LEU A 462 -3.37 3.93 -16.40
N PRO A 463 -4.60 4.41 -16.63
CA PRO A 463 -5.75 3.51 -16.72
C PRO A 463 -5.57 2.58 -17.93
N CYS A 464 -5.87 1.30 -17.74
CA CYS A 464 -5.97 0.36 -18.85
C CYS A 464 -7.17 0.70 -19.73
N ARG A 465 -7.11 0.25 -20.99
CA ARG A 465 -8.25 0.26 -21.89
C ARG A 465 -9.42 -0.46 -21.22
N ALA A 466 -10.58 0.19 -21.21
CA ALA A 466 -11.79 -0.38 -20.64
C ALA A 466 -12.11 -1.71 -21.32
N LEU A 467 -12.27 -2.75 -20.50
CA LEU A 467 -12.74 -4.05 -20.94
C LEU A 467 -14.23 -3.93 -21.32
N VAL A 468 -14.58 -4.40 -22.52
CA VAL A 468 -15.97 -4.45 -23.00
C VAL A 468 -16.29 -5.90 -23.27
N LEU A 469 -17.13 -6.48 -22.41
CA LEU A 469 -17.66 -7.84 -22.55
C LEU A 469 -19.19 -7.80 -22.59
N PRO A 470 -19.85 -8.81 -23.21
CA PRO A 470 -21.30 -8.94 -23.14
C PRO A 470 -21.78 -9.10 -21.69
N GLU A 471 -22.57 -8.14 -21.20
CA GLU A 471 -23.04 -8.09 -19.78
C GLU A 471 -23.97 -9.25 -19.41
N ASP A 472 -24.58 -9.91 -20.41
CA ASP A 472 -25.40 -11.11 -20.27
C ASP A 472 -24.56 -12.39 -20.06
N THR A 473 -23.28 -12.33 -20.41
CA THR A 473 -22.36 -13.47 -20.38
C THR A 473 -21.29 -13.31 -19.30
N TYR A 474 -20.79 -12.09 -19.09
CA TYR A 474 -19.71 -11.81 -18.15
C TYR A 474 -20.03 -10.64 -17.22
N VAL A 475 -19.63 -10.81 -15.95
CA VAL A 475 -19.58 -9.75 -14.95
C VAL A 475 -18.10 -9.49 -14.64
N HIS A 476 -17.69 -8.24 -14.40
CA HIS A 476 -16.30 -7.93 -14.07
C HIS A 476 -16.16 -6.65 -13.25
N ASN A 477 -15.05 -6.53 -12.53
CA ASN A 477 -14.65 -5.29 -11.84
C ASN A 477 -13.52 -4.54 -12.56
N CYS A 478 -13.26 -4.86 -13.84
CA CYS A 478 -12.15 -4.29 -14.61
C CYS A 478 -12.28 -2.80 -15.01
N LYS A 479 -13.27 -2.08 -14.51
CA LYS A 479 -13.51 -0.68 -14.89
C LYS A 479 -12.57 0.25 -14.11
N GLY A 480 -11.74 1.00 -14.83
CA GLY A 480 -10.84 1.99 -14.22
C GLY A 480 -9.57 1.40 -13.62
N VAL A 481 -9.33 0.10 -13.79
CA VAL A 481 -8.08 -0.56 -13.39
C VAL A 481 -6.92 0.12 -14.11
N ALA A 482 -5.89 0.47 -13.35
CA ALA A 482 -4.68 1.10 -13.85
C ALA A 482 -3.48 0.13 -13.81
N THR A 483 -2.36 0.51 -14.41
CA THR A 483 -1.14 -0.32 -14.46
C THR A 483 -0.76 -0.89 -13.09
N ASP A 484 -0.34 -2.17 -13.09
CA ASP A 484 -0.06 -3.00 -11.91
C ASP A 484 -1.29 -3.34 -11.04
N GLY A 485 -2.46 -2.82 -11.43
CA GLY A 485 -3.76 -3.27 -10.95
C GLY A 485 -4.16 -4.60 -11.57
N ASN A 486 -4.99 -5.34 -10.84
CA ASN A 486 -5.62 -6.55 -11.31
C ASN A 486 -7.14 -6.39 -11.22
N CYS A 487 -7.82 -7.17 -12.03
CA CYS A 487 -9.26 -7.30 -11.96
C CYS A 487 -9.64 -8.74 -12.25
N THR A 488 -10.91 -9.01 -12.03
CA THR A 488 -11.45 -10.34 -12.15
C THR A 488 -12.69 -10.27 -13.04
N VAL A 489 -12.83 -11.29 -13.87
CA VAL A 489 -13.94 -11.52 -14.77
C VAL A 489 -14.59 -12.84 -14.39
N TRP A 490 -15.91 -12.87 -14.43
CA TRP A 490 -16.76 -13.98 -14.02
C TRP A 490 -17.79 -14.26 -15.09
N CYS A 491 -18.24 -15.51 -15.20
CA CYS A 491 -19.44 -15.85 -15.96
C CYS A 491 -20.69 -15.36 -15.22
N ALA A 492 -21.62 -14.71 -15.93
CA ALA A 492 -22.90 -14.27 -15.38
C ALA A 492 -23.79 -15.45 -14.94
N VAL A 493 -23.59 -16.62 -15.55
CA VAL A 493 -24.20 -17.89 -15.16
C VAL A 493 -23.06 -18.91 -14.93
N PRO A 494 -22.91 -19.46 -13.72
CA PRO A 494 -21.89 -20.47 -13.47
C PRO A 494 -22.23 -21.77 -14.23
N PRO A 495 -21.28 -22.38 -14.96
CA PRO A 495 -21.48 -23.70 -15.56
C PRO A 495 -21.64 -24.78 -14.47
N GLU A 496 -22.18 -25.96 -14.82
CA GLU A 496 -22.46 -27.10 -13.91
C GLU A 496 -21.21 -27.70 -13.20
N GLY A 497 -20.08 -27.00 -13.17
CA GLY A 497 -18.83 -27.37 -12.51
C GLY A 497 -18.24 -26.31 -11.57
N GLY A 498 -18.96 -25.22 -11.28
CA GLY A 498 -18.54 -24.15 -10.35
C GLY A 498 -18.23 -22.81 -11.03
N PRO A 499 -17.91 -21.76 -10.24
CA PRO A 499 -17.66 -20.43 -10.79
C PRO A 499 -16.38 -20.41 -11.63
N ALA A 500 -16.52 -20.14 -12.92
CA ALA A 500 -15.39 -19.88 -13.81
C ALA A 500 -14.92 -18.44 -13.58
N VAL A 501 -13.70 -18.30 -13.03
CA VAL A 501 -13.11 -17.02 -12.65
C VAL A 501 -11.82 -16.81 -13.45
N ALA A 502 -11.67 -15.64 -14.05
CA ALA A 502 -10.45 -15.22 -14.72
C ALA A 502 -9.87 -13.98 -14.03
N HIS A 503 -8.57 -14.00 -13.76
CA HIS A 503 -7.85 -12.83 -13.29
C HIS A 503 -7.11 -12.17 -14.46
N LEU A 504 -7.41 -10.89 -14.69
CA LEU A 504 -6.76 -10.07 -15.69
C LEU A 504 -5.86 -9.06 -14.98
N ALA A 505 -4.67 -8.84 -15.52
CA ALA A 505 -3.72 -7.87 -15.01
C ALA A 505 -3.56 -6.72 -15.99
N CYS A 506 -3.61 -5.49 -15.51
CA CYS A 506 -3.33 -4.32 -16.33
C CYS A 506 -1.82 -4.16 -16.52
N ARG A 507 -1.35 -4.32 -17.76
CA ARG A 507 0.07 -4.21 -18.09
C ARG A 507 0.47 -2.78 -18.38
N ALA A 508 1.79 -2.57 -18.42
CA ALA A 508 2.40 -1.31 -18.85
C ALA A 508 2.07 -0.91 -20.30
N SER A 509 1.59 -1.84 -21.14
CA SER A 509 1.05 -1.56 -22.48
C SER A 509 -0.28 -0.80 -22.45
N GLY A 510 -0.96 -0.75 -21.31
CA GLY A 510 -2.33 -0.23 -21.19
C GLY A 510 -3.41 -1.25 -21.58
N GLU A 511 -3.04 -2.51 -21.79
CA GLU A 511 -3.98 -3.60 -22.05
C GLU A 511 -4.15 -4.51 -20.84
N LEU A 512 -5.36 -5.03 -20.66
CA LEU A 512 -5.67 -6.08 -19.69
C LEU A 512 -5.26 -7.42 -20.28
N GLU A 513 -4.26 -8.06 -19.68
CA GLU A 513 -3.81 -9.40 -20.04
C GLU A 513 -4.41 -10.45 -19.13
N GLY A 514 -4.94 -11.51 -19.72
CA GLY A 514 -5.48 -12.67 -19.05
C GLY A 514 -6.30 -13.51 -20.02
N GLN A 515 -6.65 -14.72 -19.61
CA GLN A 515 -7.54 -15.58 -20.38
C GLN A 515 -8.94 -15.51 -19.76
N LEU A 516 -9.95 -15.20 -20.58
CA LEU A 516 -11.35 -15.18 -20.13
C LEU A 516 -11.79 -16.59 -19.69
N PRO A 517 -12.73 -16.68 -18.73
CA PRO A 517 -13.17 -17.94 -18.16
C PRO A 517 -14.03 -18.77 -19.13
#